data_AF-A0A3B8V3W7-F1
#
_entry.id   AF-A0A3B8V3W7-F1
#
_cell.length_a   1.000
_cell.length_b   1.000
_cell.length_c   1.000
_cell.angle_alpha   90.00
_cell.angle_beta   90.00
_cell.angle_gamma   90.00
#
_symmetry.space_group_name_H-M   'P 1'
#
loop_
_entity.id
_entity.type
_entity.pdbx_description
1 polymer ?
#
loop_
_entity_poly.entity_id
_entity_poly.type
_entity_poly.pdbx_seq_one_letter_code
_entity_poly.pdbx_strand_id
1 'polypeptide(L)'
;MYRILSAFRFLPPESRLKSCVAVLRNSGLSEYKGEPLPCDAIDNYAEVLADGKNYSAGNAVKLMRKTLSENDKIDIICVGPSCNIAGLMDNLADEYSDKNGMELIKEKVGRLYIMGGAFVFKEGEKPFAEWNVEQDVPSAKKTFDKFPSEIVVVPSEAGARVATIAETTKGLTRKAMEVFFKTGDRRNGIKYEENPERTRPSWDPLTCMAAIGADEYTYSEYGKVDVSGNGITKFKKEKTEKCRYMTMHNDFKKAEKKLNDYLKSLTRSGEKA
;
A
#
# COMPACT_ATOMS: atom_id res chain seq x y z
N MET A 1 0.97 -16.11 21.56
CA MET A 1 -0.02 -16.02 20.46
C MET A 1 0.16 -14.66 19.78
N TYR A 2 1.07 -14.54 18.82
CA TYR A 2 1.36 -13.27 18.14
C TYR A 2 1.00 -13.43 16.67
N ARG A 3 -0.21 -12.97 16.32
CA ARG A 3 -0.68 -12.87 14.94
C ARG A 3 0.09 -11.73 14.29
N ILE A 4 0.93 -12.02 13.30
CA ILE A 4 1.31 -10.98 12.35
C ILE A 4 0.04 -10.67 11.57
N LEU A 5 -0.57 -9.52 11.88
CA LEU A 5 -1.70 -8.97 11.17
C LEU A 5 -1.19 -7.77 10.38
N SER A 6 -1.25 -7.87 9.06
CA SER A 6 -1.39 -6.71 8.19
C SER A 6 -2.15 -7.08 6.91
N ALA A 7 -3.21 -7.89 7.05
CA ALA A 7 -4.47 -7.47 6.48
C ALA A 7 -5.01 -6.39 7.43
N PHE A 8 -4.99 -5.12 7.03
CA PHE A 8 -5.52 -4.04 7.87
C PHE A 8 -7.03 -4.24 8.05
N ARG A 9 -7.43 -4.94 9.11
CA ARG A 9 -8.73 -4.73 9.77
C ARG A 9 -8.51 -3.71 10.89
N PHE A 10 -8.12 -2.49 10.53
CA PHE A 10 -7.97 -1.38 11.47
C PHE A 10 -9.03 -0.34 11.18
N LEU A 11 -10.25 -0.60 11.65
CA LEU A 11 -11.31 0.35 11.51
C LEU A 11 -12.22 0.34 12.74
N PRO A 12 -12.53 1.54 13.30
CA PRO A 12 -13.49 1.64 14.38
C PRO A 12 -14.87 1.13 13.91
N PRO A 13 -15.71 0.62 14.83
CA PRO A 13 -17.01 0.01 14.52
C PRO A 13 -17.96 0.89 13.68
N GLU A 14 -17.72 2.20 13.66
CA GLU A 14 -18.59 3.20 13.05
C GLU A 14 -18.11 3.73 11.68
N SER A 15 -16.96 3.28 11.18
CA SER A 15 -16.46 3.73 9.87
C SER A 15 -17.11 2.97 8.71
N ARG A 16 -17.41 3.66 7.61
CA ARG A 16 -18.09 3.14 6.39
C ARG A 16 -17.38 1.96 5.70
N LEU A 17 -16.19 1.57 6.13
CA LEU A 17 -15.44 0.45 5.57
C LEU A 17 -15.64 -0.78 6.45
N LYS A 18 -16.59 -1.63 6.10
CA LYS A 18 -16.77 -2.92 6.78
C LYS A 18 -15.71 -3.96 6.38
N SER A 19 -14.89 -3.69 5.37
CA SER A 19 -13.95 -4.69 4.82
C SER A 19 -12.95 -4.09 3.82
N CYS A 20 -11.65 -4.16 4.14
CA CYS A 20 -10.55 -3.83 3.23
C CYS A 20 -9.47 -4.91 3.33
N VAL A 21 -8.82 -5.24 2.21
CA VAL A 21 -7.68 -6.17 2.17
C VAL A 21 -6.42 -5.38 1.89
N ALA A 22 -5.52 -5.33 2.87
CA ALA A 22 -4.18 -4.86 2.61
C ALA A 22 -3.34 -6.00 2.05
N VAL A 23 -2.70 -5.74 0.92
CA VAL A 23 -1.86 -6.68 0.19
C VAL A 23 -0.42 -6.24 0.38
N LEU A 24 0.26 -6.96 1.27
CA LEU A 24 1.72 -6.91 1.37
C LEU A 24 2.30 -8.10 0.63
N ARG A 25 3.48 -7.91 0.07
CA ARG A 25 4.18 -8.94 -0.69
C ARG A 25 4.53 -10.13 0.19
N ASN A 26 5.18 -9.86 1.32
CA ASN A 26 5.45 -10.82 2.39
C ASN A 26 4.87 -10.26 3.68
N SER A 27 3.92 -10.99 4.25
CA SER A 27 3.36 -10.75 5.58
C SER A 27 3.41 -12.07 6.35
N GLY A 28 3.33 -12.02 7.68
CA GLY A 28 3.27 -13.25 8.46
C GLY A 28 1.96 -14.05 8.32
N LEU A 29 1.02 -13.61 7.48
CA LEU A 29 -0.14 -14.40 7.06
C LEU A 29 0.08 -15.07 5.70
N SER A 30 0.76 -14.37 4.79
CA SER A 30 0.95 -14.82 3.43
C SER A 30 2.17 -14.21 2.74
N GLU A 31 2.76 -14.99 1.84
CA GLU A 31 3.90 -14.61 1.02
C GLU A 31 3.59 -14.79 -0.48
N TYR A 32 4.33 -14.05 -1.30
CA TYR A 32 4.33 -14.25 -2.73
C TYR A 32 5.04 -15.57 -3.08
N LYS A 33 4.45 -16.36 -3.99
CA LYS A 33 4.95 -17.69 -4.38
C LYS A 33 5.48 -17.75 -5.82
N GLY A 34 5.68 -16.60 -6.47
CA GLY A 34 6.29 -16.53 -7.80
C GLY A 34 7.78 -16.23 -7.76
N GLU A 35 8.35 -15.83 -8.90
CA GLU A 35 9.77 -15.54 -9.03
C GLU A 35 10.26 -14.43 -8.08
N PRO A 36 11.46 -14.56 -7.49
CA PRO A 36 12.03 -13.51 -6.66
C PRO A 36 12.11 -12.17 -7.40
N LEU A 37 11.77 -11.08 -6.71
CA LEU A 37 11.97 -9.72 -7.21
C LEU A 37 13.26 -9.12 -6.64
N PRO A 38 13.79 -8.03 -7.23
CA PRO A 38 15.02 -7.40 -6.75
C PRO A 38 14.98 -7.03 -5.26
N CYS A 39 13.82 -6.63 -4.73
CA CYS A 39 13.68 -6.30 -3.32
C CYS A 39 13.72 -7.50 -2.36
N ASP A 40 13.58 -8.75 -2.82
CA ASP A 40 13.78 -9.93 -1.96
C ASP A 40 15.23 -10.15 -1.57
N ALA A 41 16.16 -9.66 -2.38
CA ALA A 41 17.58 -9.75 -2.08
C ALA A 41 17.97 -8.86 -0.89
N ILE A 42 17.08 -7.97 -0.45
CA ILE A 42 17.32 -7.01 0.63
C ILE A 42 16.18 -7.11 1.66
N ASP A 43 16.34 -8.00 2.64
CA ASP A 43 15.40 -8.06 3.77
C ASP A 43 15.69 -6.96 4.79
N ASN A 44 15.14 -5.77 4.52
CA ASN A 44 15.24 -4.66 5.45
C ASN A 44 14.22 -4.73 6.59
N TYR A 45 13.20 -5.57 6.54
CA TYR A 45 12.06 -5.42 7.46
C TYR A 45 11.44 -6.73 7.92
N ALA A 46 11.30 -7.72 7.04
CA ALA A 46 10.53 -8.93 7.32
C ALA A 46 11.16 -9.73 8.47
N GLU A 47 12.47 -9.99 8.46
CA GLU A 47 13.16 -10.69 9.56
C GLU A 47 13.01 -9.97 10.91
N VAL A 48 13.23 -8.64 10.92
CA VAL A 48 13.17 -7.84 12.16
C VAL A 48 11.74 -7.74 12.69
N LEU A 49 10.75 -7.61 11.80
CA LEU A 49 9.34 -7.56 12.18
C LEU A 49 8.81 -8.95 12.57
N ALA A 50 9.38 -10.02 12.03
CA ALA A 50 9.08 -11.39 12.40
C ALA A 50 9.61 -11.73 13.81
N ASP A 51 10.56 -10.96 14.34
CA ASP A 51 11.10 -11.11 15.70
C ASP A 51 11.67 -12.53 15.93
N GLY A 52 12.40 -13.04 14.93
CA GLY A 52 13.02 -14.37 14.93
C GLY A 52 12.03 -15.56 14.86
N LYS A 53 10.74 -15.31 14.66
CA LYS A 53 9.75 -16.38 14.50
C LYS A 53 9.68 -16.81 13.04
N ASN A 54 9.77 -18.12 12.82
CA ASN A 54 9.46 -18.74 11.53
C ASN A 54 7.94 -18.79 11.36
N TYR A 55 7.40 -17.97 10.48
CA TYR A 55 6.00 -18.05 10.06
C TYR A 55 5.92 -18.92 8.81
N SER A 56 5.10 -19.97 8.85
CA SER A 56 4.66 -20.62 7.62
C SER A 56 3.61 -19.72 6.98
N ALA A 57 4.03 -18.87 6.05
CA ALA A 57 3.15 -17.97 5.35
C ALA A 57 2.39 -18.72 4.24
N GLY A 58 1.06 -18.52 4.18
CA GLY A 58 0.24 -19.06 3.11
C GLY A 58 0.52 -18.40 1.76
N ASN A 59 -0.03 -18.93 0.67
CA ASN A 59 0.05 -18.26 -0.63
C ASN A 59 -0.83 -16.98 -0.61
N ALA A 60 -0.24 -15.82 -0.89
CA ALA A 60 -0.95 -14.53 -0.86
C ALA A 60 -2.11 -14.44 -1.86
N VAL A 61 -1.96 -15.00 -3.05
CA VAL A 61 -3.04 -15.06 -4.05
C VAL A 61 -4.21 -15.90 -3.54
N LYS A 62 -3.94 -17.08 -2.95
CA LYS A 62 -4.98 -17.91 -2.34
C LYS A 62 -5.68 -17.18 -1.18
N LEU A 63 -4.94 -16.47 -0.34
CA LEU A 63 -5.52 -15.69 0.76
C LEU A 63 -6.43 -14.57 0.24
N MET A 64 -5.99 -13.83 -0.79
CA MET A 64 -6.82 -12.80 -1.42
C MET A 64 -8.09 -13.39 -2.03
N ARG A 65 -7.99 -14.52 -2.74
CA ARG A 65 -9.15 -15.20 -3.33
C ARG A 65 -10.15 -15.66 -2.28
N LYS A 66 -9.68 -16.34 -1.23
CA LYS A 66 -10.50 -16.70 -0.07
C LYS A 66 -11.18 -15.48 0.55
N THR A 67 -10.42 -14.40 0.76
CA THR A 67 -10.96 -13.19 1.39
C THR A 67 -12.02 -12.53 0.51
N LEU A 68 -11.81 -12.48 -0.80
CA LEU A 68 -12.80 -11.94 -1.74
C LEU A 68 -14.05 -12.82 -1.86
N SER A 69 -13.92 -14.14 -1.76
CA SER A 69 -15.07 -15.05 -1.84
C SER A 69 -15.93 -15.02 -0.58
N GLU A 70 -15.32 -14.88 0.61
CA GLU A 70 -16.01 -14.86 1.91
C GLU A 70 -16.64 -13.51 2.27
N ASN A 71 -16.32 -12.44 1.55
CA ASN A 71 -16.83 -11.10 1.82
C ASN A 71 -17.74 -10.60 0.69
N ASP A 72 -18.49 -9.54 1.00
CA ASP A 72 -19.19 -8.74 0.01
C ASP A 72 -18.17 -7.91 -0.81
N LYS A 73 -18.58 -6.75 -1.34
CA LYS A 73 -17.68 -5.87 -2.06
C LYS A 73 -16.73 -5.16 -1.10
N ILE A 74 -15.42 -5.31 -1.33
CA ILE A 74 -14.34 -4.81 -0.45
C ILE A 74 -13.33 -4.00 -1.25
N ASP A 75 -12.60 -3.09 -0.60
CA ASP A 75 -11.49 -2.39 -1.23
C ASP A 75 -10.17 -3.16 -1.02
N ILE A 76 -9.23 -2.98 -1.95
CA ILE A 76 -7.87 -3.51 -1.84
C ILE A 76 -6.91 -2.34 -1.65
N ILE A 77 -5.99 -2.47 -0.69
CA ILE A 77 -4.87 -1.54 -0.50
C ILE A 77 -3.58 -2.28 -0.84
N CYS A 78 -2.88 -1.85 -1.88
CA CYS A 78 -1.59 -2.38 -2.31
C CYS A 78 -0.49 -1.35 -2.00
N VAL A 79 0.38 -1.65 -1.04
CA VAL A 79 1.49 -0.76 -0.64
C VAL A 79 2.87 -1.35 -0.90
N GLY A 80 2.92 -2.44 -1.69
CA GLY A 80 4.15 -3.05 -2.19
C GLY A 80 4.07 -3.27 -3.70
N PRO A 81 5.07 -3.97 -4.28
CA PRO A 81 5.05 -4.34 -5.69
C PRO A 81 3.77 -5.14 -6.04
N SER A 82 3.16 -4.83 -7.18
CA SER A 82 1.84 -5.35 -7.56
C SER A 82 1.82 -6.80 -8.06
N CYS A 83 2.88 -7.57 -7.81
CA CYS A 83 3.01 -8.99 -8.18
C CYS A 83 1.83 -9.85 -7.67
N ASN A 84 1.39 -9.63 -6.44
CA ASN A 84 0.22 -10.31 -5.88
C ASN A 84 -1.07 -9.90 -6.62
N ILE A 85 -1.23 -8.62 -6.98
CA ILE A 85 -2.39 -8.15 -7.75
C ILE A 85 -2.40 -8.76 -9.15
N ALA A 86 -1.27 -8.76 -9.84
CA ALA A 86 -1.12 -9.41 -11.13
C ALA A 86 -1.40 -10.92 -11.05
N GLY A 87 -0.85 -11.59 -10.02
CA GLY A 87 -1.11 -13.00 -9.76
C GLY A 87 -2.57 -13.30 -9.45
N LEU A 88 -3.28 -12.41 -8.75
CA LEU A 88 -4.72 -12.51 -8.54
C LEU A 88 -5.49 -12.39 -9.86
N MET A 89 -5.12 -11.44 -10.72
CA MET A 89 -5.75 -11.24 -12.04
C MET A 89 -5.58 -12.45 -12.96
N ASP A 90 -4.41 -13.07 -12.97
CA ASP A 90 -4.10 -14.23 -13.81
C ASP A 90 -4.67 -15.56 -13.25
N ASN A 91 -5.10 -15.57 -11.99
CA ASN A 91 -5.50 -16.80 -11.33
C ASN A 91 -6.79 -17.37 -11.96
N LEU A 92 -6.83 -18.69 -12.16
CA LEU A 92 -8.04 -19.40 -12.60
C LEU A 92 -9.02 -19.60 -11.44
N ALA A 93 -10.10 -20.33 -11.68
CA ALA A 93 -10.96 -20.82 -10.61
C ALA A 93 -10.17 -21.72 -9.64
N ASP A 94 -10.57 -21.74 -8.37
CA ASP A 94 -9.92 -22.55 -7.32
C ASP A 94 -10.92 -23.01 -6.26
N GLU A 95 -10.42 -23.60 -5.16
CA GLU A 95 -11.27 -24.12 -4.08
C GLU A 95 -12.13 -23.06 -3.37
N TYR A 96 -11.84 -21.75 -3.55
CA TYR A 96 -12.55 -20.67 -2.88
C TYR A 96 -13.63 -20.03 -3.76
N SER A 97 -13.50 -20.13 -5.08
CA SER A 97 -14.43 -19.50 -6.03
C SER A 97 -14.31 -20.16 -7.42
N ASP A 98 -15.46 -20.42 -8.04
CA ASP A 98 -15.60 -20.88 -9.42
C ASP A 98 -15.25 -19.81 -10.47
N LYS A 99 -15.24 -18.53 -10.06
CA LYS A 99 -14.80 -17.40 -10.89
C LYS A 99 -13.27 -17.33 -11.04
N ASN A 100 -12.81 -16.96 -12.23
CA ASN A 100 -11.41 -16.60 -12.42
C ASN A 100 -11.10 -15.25 -11.74
N GLY A 101 -9.82 -14.90 -11.66
CA GLY A 101 -9.33 -13.70 -10.98
C GLY A 101 -9.99 -12.41 -11.44
N MET A 102 -10.10 -12.22 -12.76
CA MET A 102 -10.69 -11.02 -13.35
C MET A 102 -12.18 -10.89 -13.02
N GLU A 103 -12.92 -11.99 -13.10
CA GLU A 103 -14.34 -12.05 -12.75
C GLU A 103 -14.56 -11.78 -11.25
N LEU A 104 -13.76 -12.42 -10.40
CA LEU A 104 -13.83 -12.26 -8.96
C LEU A 104 -13.52 -10.81 -8.54
N ILE A 105 -12.47 -10.20 -9.12
CA ILE A 105 -12.15 -8.79 -8.85
C ILE A 105 -13.30 -7.88 -9.29
N LYS A 106 -13.83 -8.07 -10.50
CA LYS A 106 -14.91 -7.23 -11.03
C LYS A 106 -16.17 -7.26 -10.15
N GLU A 107 -16.46 -8.41 -9.55
CA GLU A 107 -17.60 -8.59 -8.65
C GLU A 107 -17.32 -8.06 -7.24
N LYS A 108 -16.18 -8.43 -6.66
CA LYS A 108 -15.89 -8.30 -5.23
C LYS A 108 -15.02 -7.11 -4.87
N VAL A 109 -14.41 -6.43 -5.83
CA VAL A 109 -13.52 -5.28 -5.55
C VAL A 109 -14.21 -3.96 -5.87
N GLY A 110 -14.33 -3.11 -4.85
CA GLY A 110 -14.75 -1.71 -4.96
C GLY A 110 -13.72 -0.89 -5.71
N ARG A 111 -12.60 -0.64 -5.04
CA ARG A 111 -11.46 0.12 -5.53
C ARG A 111 -10.15 -0.58 -5.17
N LEU A 112 -9.15 -0.37 -6.01
CA LEU A 112 -7.75 -0.64 -5.70
C LEU A 112 -7.07 0.68 -5.33
N TYR A 113 -6.72 0.83 -4.06
CA TYR A 113 -5.83 1.88 -3.58
C TYR A 113 -4.39 1.38 -3.70
N ILE A 114 -3.57 2.05 -4.51
CA ILE A 114 -2.20 1.60 -4.76
C ILE A 114 -1.20 2.71 -4.44
N MET A 115 -0.20 2.39 -3.61
CA MET A 115 0.98 3.21 -3.44
C MET A 115 1.93 2.90 -4.60
N GLY A 116 2.07 3.85 -5.51
CA GLY A 116 3.03 3.68 -6.58
C GLY A 116 3.00 4.78 -7.64
N GLY A 117 4.00 4.76 -8.49
CA GLY A 117 4.18 5.74 -9.57
C GLY A 117 4.58 7.13 -9.08
N ALA A 118 4.97 7.95 -10.06
CA ALA A 118 5.27 9.37 -9.90
C ALA A 118 4.79 10.11 -11.14
N PHE A 119 4.08 11.23 -10.96
CA PHE A 119 3.41 11.93 -12.07
C PHE A 119 3.74 13.42 -12.15
N VAL A 120 4.04 14.04 -11.01
CA VAL A 120 4.38 15.46 -10.90
C VAL A 120 5.79 15.61 -10.35
N PHE A 121 6.65 16.24 -11.14
CA PHE A 121 8.06 16.47 -10.84
C PHE A 121 8.33 17.96 -10.66
N LYS A 122 9.31 18.32 -9.84
CA LYS A 122 9.76 19.71 -9.73
C LYS A 122 10.49 20.15 -11.01
N GLU A 123 10.61 21.46 -11.22
CA GLU A 123 11.41 21.98 -12.32
C GLU A 123 12.86 21.46 -12.23
N GLY A 124 13.37 20.90 -13.33
CA GLY A 124 14.70 20.29 -13.41
C GLY A 124 14.79 18.85 -12.87
N GLU A 125 13.74 18.32 -12.23
CA GLU A 125 13.70 16.93 -11.78
C GLU A 125 13.39 15.99 -12.94
N LYS A 126 14.19 14.94 -13.10
CA LYS A 126 13.97 13.93 -14.14
C LYS A 126 12.92 12.92 -13.69
N PRO A 127 12.02 12.47 -14.59
CA PRO A 127 11.14 11.35 -14.29
C PRO A 127 11.92 10.12 -13.84
N PHE A 128 11.42 9.43 -12.83
CA PHE A 128 12.03 8.23 -12.27
C PHE A 128 10.98 7.11 -12.13
N ALA A 129 11.46 5.87 -12.05
CA ALA A 129 10.62 4.74 -11.67
C ALA A 129 10.42 4.76 -10.16
N GLU A 130 9.17 4.87 -9.71
CA GLU A 130 8.86 4.75 -8.28
C GLU A 130 9.18 3.31 -7.82
N TRP A 131 9.62 3.18 -6.57
CA TRP A 131 10.23 1.97 -6.02
C TRP A 131 9.35 0.72 -6.21
N ASN A 132 8.06 0.75 -5.85
CA ASN A 132 7.15 -0.40 -6.01
C ASN A 132 6.96 -0.81 -7.48
N VAL A 133 6.92 0.17 -8.40
CA VAL A 133 6.85 -0.08 -9.84
C VAL A 133 8.16 -0.66 -10.38
N GLU A 134 9.30 -0.11 -9.94
CA GLU A 134 10.63 -0.57 -10.34
C GLU A 134 10.89 -2.03 -9.96
N GLN A 135 10.39 -2.47 -8.80
CA GLN A 135 10.60 -3.85 -8.34
C GLN A 135 9.93 -4.89 -9.25
N ASP A 136 8.82 -4.56 -9.91
CA ASP A 136 8.11 -5.47 -10.82
C ASP A 136 7.35 -4.70 -11.90
N VAL A 137 8.10 -4.21 -12.88
CA VAL A 137 7.56 -3.46 -14.03
C VAL A 137 6.50 -4.27 -14.78
N PRO A 138 6.67 -5.58 -15.08
CA PRO A 138 5.64 -6.39 -15.74
C PRO A 138 4.31 -6.42 -14.97
N SER A 139 4.33 -6.67 -13.66
CA SER A 139 3.11 -6.70 -12.85
C SER A 139 2.48 -5.33 -12.69
N ALA A 140 3.27 -4.27 -12.55
CA ALA A 140 2.78 -2.89 -12.49
C ALA A 140 2.08 -2.51 -13.80
N LYS A 141 2.73 -2.79 -14.93
CA LYS A 141 2.15 -2.56 -16.26
C LYS A 141 0.83 -3.31 -16.44
N LYS A 142 0.78 -4.59 -16.07
CA LYS A 142 -0.45 -5.40 -16.15
C LYS A 142 -1.56 -4.82 -15.28
N THR A 143 -1.23 -4.46 -14.04
CA THR A 143 -2.20 -3.92 -13.08
C THR A 143 -2.79 -2.62 -13.60
N PHE A 144 -1.96 -1.64 -13.99
CA PHE A 144 -2.47 -0.36 -14.49
C PHE A 144 -3.22 -0.46 -15.83
N ASP A 145 -2.88 -1.42 -16.69
CA ASP A 145 -3.51 -1.56 -18.01
C ASP A 145 -4.81 -2.38 -17.99
N LYS A 146 -4.93 -3.36 -17.07
CA LYS A 146 -5.99 -4.37 -17.15
C LYS A 146 -6.85 -4.51 -15.90
N PHE A 147 -6.55 -3.85 -14.77
CA PHE A 147 -7.36 -4.04 -13.56
C PHE A 147 -8.82 -3.60 -13.82
N PRO A 148 -9.82 -4.46 -13.55
CA PRO A 148 -11.19 -4.23 -14.03
C PRO A 148 -12.00 -3.21 -13.22
N SER A 149 -11.54 -2.85 -12.02
CA SER A 149 -12.19 -1.90 -11.10
C SER A 149 -11.44 -0.57 -11.01
N GLU A 150 -12.02 0.43 -10.32
CA GLU A 150 -11.38 1.74 -10.14
C GLU A 150 -10.02 1.61 -9.43
N ILE A 151 -9.01 2.32 -9.95
CA ILE A 151 -7.69 2.45 -9.32
C ILE A 151 -7.56 3.88 -8.76
N VAL A 152 -7.22 3.98 -7.48
CA VAL A 152 -6.84 5.22 -6.81
C VAL A 152 -5.36 5.14 -6.46
N VAL A 153 -4.55 5.94 -7.13
CA VAL A 153 -3.09 5.97 -6.94
C VAL A 153 -2.71 7.02 -5.90
N VAL A 154 -1.88 6.65 -4.95
CA VAL A 154 -1.13 7.60 -4.11
C VAL A 154 0.30 7.63 -4.62
N PRO A 155 0.69 8.68 -5.37
CA PRO A 155 2.00 8.72 -6.01
C PRO A 155 3.10 9.11 -5.02
N SER A 156 4.34 8.86 -5.42
CA SER A 156 5.54 9.13 -4.63
C SER A 156 5.59 10.56 -4.10
N GLU A 157 5.31 11.55 -4.96
CA GLU A 157 5.36 12.97 -4.61
C GLU A 157 4.31 13.37 -3.56
N ALA A 158 3.15 12.71 -3.52
CA ALA A 158 2.10 12.97 -2.53
C ALA A 158 2.50 12.40 -1.17
N GLY A 159 2.94 11.13 -1.13
CA GLY A 159 3.42 10.49 0.10
C GLY A 159 4.67 11.17 0.68
N ALA A 160 5.51 11.75 -0.18
CA ALA A 160 6.69 12.52 0.22
C ALA A 160 6.35 13.82 0.98
N ARG A 161 5.14 14.37 0.83
CA ARG A 161 4.71 15.62 1.48
C ARG A 161 3.97 15.45 2.80
N VAL A 162 3.70 14.21 3.20
CA VAL A 162 3.01 13.91 4.45
C VAL A 162 3.98 13.16 5.36
N ALA A 163 4.24 13.70 6.55
CA ALA A 163 5.10 13.04 7.53
C ALA A 163 4.32 12.14 8.50
N THR A 164 4.81 10.93 8.70
CA THR A 164 4.45 10.09 9.83
C THR A 164 5.44 10.39 10.94
N ILE A 165 4.94 10.83 12.09
CA ILE A 165 5.76 11.16 13.27
C ILE A 165 5.97 9.88 14.07
N ALA A 166 7.22 9.57 14.41
CA ALA A 166 7.52 8.32 15.09
C ALA A 166 6.74 8.19 16.41
N GLU A 167 6.68 9.25 17.22
CA GLU A 167 5.99 9.27 18.53
C GLU A 167 4.48 8.90 18.44
N THR A 168 3.83 9.13 17.29
CA THR A 168 2.40 8.84 17.13
C THR A 168 2.13 7.38 16.75
N THR A 169 3.19 6.59 16.53
CA THR A 169 3.10 5.17 16.15
C THR A 169 3.46 4.24 17.30
N LYS A 170 2.84 3.05 17.32
CA LYS A 170 3.19 1.94 18.22
C LYS A 170 3.23 0.60 17.46
N GLY A 171 3.63 -0.47 18.14
CA GLY A 171 3.58 -1.83 17.61
C GLY A 171 4.45 -2.02 16.36
N LEU A 172 3.94 -2.78 15.40
CA LEU A 172 4.66 -3.11 14.16
C LEU A 172 4.98 -1.87 13.31
N THR A 173 4.10 -0.88 13.27
CA THR A 173 4.35 0.38 12.55
C THR A 173 5.55 1.12 13.14
N ARG A 174 5.62 1.22 14.48
CA ARG A 174 6.78 1.82 15.16
C ARG A 174 8.06 1.04 14.87
N LYS A 175 8.03 -0.29 15.00
CA LYS A 175 9.18 -1.15 14.68
C LYS A 175 9.63 -0.96 13.23
N ALA A 176 8.71 -0.91 12.26
CA ALA A 176 9.05 -0.70 10.85
C ALA A 176 9.70 0.68 10.62
N MET A 177 9.22 1.73 11.30
CA MET A 177 9.87 3.04 11.24
C MET A 177 11.27 3.02 11.85
N GLU A 178 11.46 2.34 12.97
CA GLU A 178 12.77 2.21 13.62
C GLU A 178 13.78 1.50 12.73
N VAL A 179 13.36 0.44 12.05
CA VAL A 179 14.24 -0.24 11.10
C VAL A 179 14.59 0.68 9.93
N PHE A 180 13.59 1.37 9.34
CA PHE A 180 13.85 2.37 8.29
C PHE A 180 14.88 3.41 8.75
N PHE A 181 14.76 3.93 9.96
CA PHE A 181 15.71 4.92 10.49
C PHE A 181 17.13 4.39 10.69
N LYS A 182 17.29 3.08 10.90
CA LYS A 182 18.60 2.42 11.07
C LYS A 182 19.23 2.02 9.73
N THR A 183 18.43 1.56 8.77
CA THR A 183 18.94 0.89 7.55
C THR A 183 18.73 1.71 6.27
N GLY A 184 17.68 2.53 6.20
CA GLY A 184 17.23 3.17 4.96
C GLY A 184 17.23 4.70 4.98
N ASP A 185 17.27 5.34 6.15
CA ASP A 185 17.22 6.80 6.27
C ASP A 185 18.59 7.44 6.03
N ARG A 186 18.79 7.93 4.81
CA ARG A 186 20.04 8.59 4.36
C ARG A 186 20.23 10.01 4.92
N ARG A 187 19.36 10.49 5.82
CA ARG A 187 19.43 11.85 6.41
C ARG A 187 20.48 12.02 7.54
N ASN A 188 21.34 11.03 7.77
CA ASN A 188 22.58 11.05 8.58
C ASN A 188 22.48 11.39 10.09
N GLY A 189 23.16 10.59 10.92
CA GLY A 189 23.95 11.06 12.08
C GLY A 189 23.29 11.12 13.46
N ILE A 190 21.98 11.31 13.58
CA ILE A 190 21.31 11.43 14.89
C ILE A 190 20.89 10.05 15.39
N LYS A 191 21.34 9.68 16.60
CA LYS A 191 20.93 8.43 17.25
C LYS A 191 19.44 8.49 17.56
N TYR A 192 18.73 7.38 17.31
CA TYR A 192 17.28 7.29 17.41
C TYR A 192 16.71 7.71 18.78
N GLU A 193 17.46 7.47 19.87
CA GLU A 193 17.07 7.87 21.24
C GLU A 193 16.97 9.40 21.42
N GLU A 194 17.54 10.19 20.51
CA GLU A 194 17.75 11.63 20.68
C GLU A 194 16.69 12.49 19.95
N ASN A 195 15.76 11.90 19.17
CA ASN A 195 14.73 12.69 18.46
C ASN A 195 13.37 11.97 18.33
N PRO A 196 12.45 12.14 19.31
CA PRO A 196 11.09 11.59 19.23
C PRO A 196 10.23 12.21 18.11
N GLU A 197 10.57 13.41 17.66
CA GLU A 197 9.90 14.12 16.56
C GLU A 197 10.36 13.66 15.17
N ARG A 198 11.25 12.66 15.09
CA ARG A 198 11.74 12.14 13.82
C ARG A 198 10.59 11.63 12.95
N THR A 199 10.62 12.02 11.68
CA THR A 199 9.56 11.73 10.72
C THR A 199 10.02 10.83 9.59
N ARG A 200 9.06 10.12 8.98
CA ARG A 200 9.23 9.40 7.71
C ARG A 200 8.16 9.87 6.72
N PRO A 201 8.47 10.00 5.42
CA PRO A 201 7.44 10.12 4.39
C PRO A 201 6.35 9.04 4.48
N SER A 202 5.11 9.41 4.24
CA SER A 202 3.94 8.57 4.54
C SER A 202 3.36 7.89 3.31
N TRP A 203 4.16 7.34 2.41
CA TRP A 203 3.66 6.67 1.21
C TRP A 203 2.58 5.60 1.53
N ASP A 204 2.91 4.59 2.32
CA ASP A 204 1.98 3.52 2.67
C ASP A 204 0.87 3.99 3.64
N PRO A 205 1.16 4.73 4.73
CA PRO A 205 0.13 5.20 5.64
C PRO A 205 -0.86 6.17 4.99
N LEU A 206 -0.41 7.05 4.09
CA LEU A 206 -1.29 7.94 3.33
C LEU A 206 -2.19 7.15 2.37
N THR A 207 -1.67 6.07 1.76
CA THR A 207 -2.46 5.16 0.92
C THR A 207 -3.56 4.48 1.74
N CYS A 208 -3.24 4.04 2.95
CA CYS A 208 -4.24 3.52 3.88
C CYS A 208 -5.28 4.59 4.24
N MET A 209 -4.85 5.81 4.57
CA MET A 209 -5.76 6.92 4.88
C MET A 209 -6.65 7.31 3.69
N ALA A 210 -6.15 7.23 2.45
CA ALA A 210 -6.92 7.49 1.24
C ALA A 210 -8.06 6.47 1.07
N ALA A 211 -7.83 5.20 1.44
CA ALA A 211 -8.88 4.19 1.47
C ALA A 211 -9.93 4.52 2.54
N ILE A 212 -9.49 5.00 3.71
CA ILE A 212 -10.38 5.27 4.86
C ILE A 212 -11.20 6.56 4.71
N GLY A 213 -10.64 7.58 4.06
CA GLY A 213 -11.21 8.93 3.98
C GLY A 213 -11.48 9.38 2.54
N ALA A 214 -11.96 8.49 1.68
CA ALA A 214 -11.97 8.61 0.21
C ALA A 214 -12.61 9.88 -0.41
N ASP A 215 -13.25 10.75 0.37
CA ASP A 215 -13.88 11.99 -0.10
C ASP A 215 -13.20 13.27 0.43
N GLU A 216 -12.16 13.16 1.28
CA GLU A 216 -11.49 14.33 1.87
C GLU A 216 -10.25 14.81 1.11
N TYR A 217 -9.81 14.04 0.11
CA TYR A 217 -8.65 14.37 -0.72
C TYR A 217 -9.09 14.79 -2.14
N THR A 218 -8.30 15.66 -2.75
CA THR A 218 -8.42 16.07 -4.14
C THR A 218 -7.66 15.09 -5.04
N TYR A 219 -8.38 14.54 -6.02
CA TYR A 219 -7.85 13.62 -7.02
C TYR A 219 -7.84 14.24 -8.42
N SER A 220 -7.04 13.67 -9.30
CA SER A 220 -7.06 14.00 -10.72
C SER A 220 -8.42 13.63 -11.32
N GLU A 221 -8.70 14.14 -12.52
CA GLU A 221 -9.69 13.50 -13.37
C GLU A 221 -9.29 12.05 -13.68
N TYR A 222 -10.25 11.24 -14.13
CA TYR A 222 -9.97 9.89 -14.59
C TYR A 222 -9.08 9.88 -15.84
N GLY A 223 -8.25 8.86 -15.92
CA GLY A 223 -7.30 8.66 -16.99
C GLY A 223 -6.58 7.32 -16.91
N LYS A 224 -5.53 7.19 -17.73
CA LYS A 224 -4.69 6.00 -17.85
C LYS A 224 -3.32 6.26 -17.24
N VAL A 225 -2.76 5.23 -16.61
CA VAL A 225 -1.35 5.20 -16.23
C VAL A 225 -0.60 4.30 -17.21
N ASP A 226 0.33 4.90 -17.94
CA ASP A 226 1.26 4.18 -18.80
C ASP A 226 2.55 3.89 -18.03
N VAL A 227 2.94 2.61 -17.97
CA VAL A 227 4.22 2.16 -17.42
C VAL A 227 5.17 1.82 -18.56
N SER A 228 6.30 2.51 -18.64
CA SER A 228 7.36 2.26 -19.62
C SER A 228 8.12 0.96 -19.31
N GLY A 229 8.95 0.50 -20.26
CA GLY A 229 9.79 -0.69 -20.05
C GLY A 229 10.83 -0.57 -18.92
N ASN A 230 11.15 0.66 -18.51
CA ASN A 230 12.03 0.95 -17.37
C ASN A 230 11.27 1.44 -16.12
N GLY A 231 9.94 1.22 -16.04
CA GLY A 231 9.14 1.51 -14.84
C GLY A 231 8.77 2.97 -14.61
N ILE A 232 9.11 3.88 -15.53
CA ILE A 232 8.66 5.28 -15.45
C ILE A 232 7.16 5.33 -15.76
N THR A 233 6.40 5.94 -14.86
CA THR A 233 4.96 6.10 -15.02
C THR A 233 4.61 7.45 -15.63
N LYS A 234 3.59 7.47 -16.49
CA LYS A 234 2.97 8.71 -16.99
C LYS A 234 1.47 8.62 -16.86
N PHE A 235 0.84 9.70 -16.43
CA PHE A 235 -0.62 9.79 -16.38
C PHE A 235 -1.15 10.58 -17.58
N LYS A 236 -2.16 10.03 -18.24
CA LYS A 236 -2.86 10.68 -19.35
C LYS A 236 -4.36 10.74 -19.02
N LYS A 237 -4.93 11.94 -19.03
CA LYS A 237 -6.38 12.13 -18.85
C LYS A 237 -7.16 11.40 -19.95
N GLU A 238 -8.12 10.57 -19.53
CA GLU A 238 -8.94 9.75 -20.42
C GLU A 238 -10.24 9.34 -19.72
N LYS A 239 -11.38 9.88 -20.17
CA LYS A 239 -12.66 9.78 -19.43
C LYS A 239 -13.27 8.38 -19.37
N THR A 240 -12.89 7.49 -20.29
CA THR A 240 -13.35 6.10 -20.34
C THR A 240 -12.63 5.20 -19.35
N GLU A 241 -11.49 5.65 -18.85
CA GLU A 241 -10.68 4.93 -17.88
C GLU A 241 -11.17 5.14 -16.45
N LYS A 242 -10.70 4.30 -15.54
CA LYS A 242 -11.11 4.31 -14.12
C LYS A 242 -9.93 4.49 -13.17
N CYS A 243 -8.82 5.02 -13.65
CA CYS A 243 -7.65 5.32 -12.82
C CYS A 243 -7.57 6.83 -12.54
N ARG A 244 -7.28 7.21 -11.30
CA ARG A 244 -7.01 8.59 -10.88
C ARG A 244 -5.94 8.59 -9.80
N TYR A 245 -5.24 9.70 -9.63
CA TYR A 245 -4.21 9.82 -8.60
C TYR A 245 -4.48 10.99 -7.65
N MET A 246 -3.98 10.88 -6.41
CA MET A 246 -4.02 11.95 -5.42
C MET A 246 -3.15 13.12 -5.87
N THR A 247 -3.74 14.32 -5.99
CA THR A 247 -3.06 15.49 -6.56
C THR A 247 -2.23 16.26 -5.53
N MET A 248 -1.43 17.20 -6.02
CA MET A 248 -0.62 18.10 -5.18
C MET A 248 -1.40 19.30 -4.62
N HIS A 249 -2.69 19.44 -4.94
CA HIS A 249 -3.57 20.51 -4.43
C HIS A 249 -4.20 20.20 -3.06
N ASN A 250 -3.85 19.05 -2.48
CA ASN A 250 -4.29 18.68 -1.15
C ASN A 250 -3.65 19.57 -0.09
N ASP A 251 -4.40 19.82 0.98
CA ASP A 251 -3.82 20.36 2.22
C ASP A 251 -3.05 19.23 2.93
N PHE A 252 -1.81 19.02 2.50
CA PHE A 252 -0.96 17.96 3.05
C PHE A 252 -0.64 18.17 4.53
N LYS A 253 -0.71 19.39 5.06
CA LYS A 253 -0.53 19.66 6.49
C LYS A 253 -1.74 19.23 7.30
N LYS A 254 -2.95 19.48 6.79
CA LYS A 254 -4.17 18.89 7.35
C LYS A 254 -4.15 17.36 7.26
N ALA A 255 -3.72 16.79 6.14
CA ALA A 255 -3.58 15.35 5.97
C ALA A 255 -2.58 14.74 6.96
N GLU A 256 -1.41 15.37 7.14
CA GLU A 256 -0.38 15.01 8.12
C GLU A 256 -0.92 15.02 9.54
N LYS A 257 -1.59 16.12 9.94
CA LYS A 257 -2.22 16.21 11.26
C LYS A 257 -3.23 15.08 11.47
N LYS A 258 -4.14 14.87 10.51
CA LYS A 258 -5.17 13.83 10.59
C LYS A 258 -4.56 12.42 10.68
N LEU A 259 -3.57 12.12 9.86
CA LEU A 259 -2.86 10.83 9.88
C LEU A 259 -2.25 10.58 11.26
N ASN A 260 -1.52 11.57 11.81
CA ASN A 260 -0.85 11.43 13.09
C ASN A 260 -1.83 11.37 14.27
N ASP A 261 -2.94 12.13 14.22
CA ASP A 261 -4.02 12.04 15.20
C ASP A 261 -4.68 10.65 15.16
N TYR A 262 -4.92 10.11 13.97
CA TYR A 262 -5.47 8.76 13.80
C TYR A 262 -4.52 7.69 14.36
N LEU A 263 -3.26 7.72 13.97
CA LEU A 263 -2.24 6.79 14.48
C LEU A 263 -2.14 6.86 16.01
N LYS A 264 -2.12 8.07 16.58
CA LYS A 264 -2.14 8.28 18.03
C LYS A 264 -3.41 7.73 18.68
N SER A 265 -4.58 7.85 18.05
CA SER A 265 -5.83 7.30 18.59
C SER A 265 -5.80 5.76 18.71
N LEU A 266 -5.19 5.07 17.74
CA LEU A 266 -4.99 3.62 17.78
C LEU A 266 -4.11 3.18 18.96
N THR A 267 -3.24 4.08 19.44
CA THR A 267 -2.37 3.81 20.60
C THR A 267 -3.08 3.87 21.95
N ARG A 268 -4.24 4.53 22.02
CA ARG A 268 -5.03 4.71 23.25
C ARG A 268 -6.09 3.62 23.40
N SER A 269 -6.62 3.09 22.30
CA SER A 269 -7.60 2.01 22.32
C SER A 269 -6.99 0.63 22.62
N GLY A 270 -5.66 0.47 22.47
CA GLY A 270 -4.93 -0.77 22.73
C GLY A 270 -4.66 -1.12 24.20
N GLU A 271 -5.14 -0.32 25.18
CA GLU A 271 -5.04 -0.64 26.62
C GLU A 271 -6.24 -1.45 27.15
N LYS A 272 -7.23 -1.76 26.30
CA LYS A 272 -8.35 -2.64 26.64
C LYS A 272 -8.62 -3.65 25.52
N ALA A 273 -7.73 -4.63 25.36
CA ALA A 273 -8.02 -5.87 24.63
C ALA A 273 -7.14 -7.00 25.15
#